data_AF-A0A936I910-F1
#
_entry.id   AF-A0A936I910-F1
#
_cell.length_a   1.000
_cell.length_b   1.000
_cell.length_c   1.000
_cell.angle_alpha   90.00
_cell.angle_beta   90.00
_cell.angle_gamma   90.00
#
_symmetry.space_group_name_H-M   'P 1'
#
loop_
_entity.id
_entity.type
_entity.pdbx_description
1 polymer ?
#
loop_
_entity_poly.entity_id
_entity_poly.type
_entity_poly.pdbx_seq_one_letter_code
_entity_poly.pdbx_strand_id
1 'polypeptide(L)'
;MEMWKFGDIKHFISLDLLSACLGLESPKSDIDGSQVGRVYYEEEDIDRIARYCAQDIWVTANVYLSFHQQAPIPFDQVVISEG
;
A
#
# COMPACT_ATOMS: atom_id res chain seq x y z
N MET A 1 -3.08 -36.37 0.73
CA MET A 1 -4.34 -35.86 1.31
C MET A 1 -4.32 -34.33 1.33
N GLU A 2 -3.99 -33.65 0.22
CA GLU A 2 -3.91 -32.17 0.15
C GLU A 2 -4.47 -31.59 -1.17
N MET A 3 -5.14 -32.40 -2.01
CA MET A 3 -5.65 -31.99 -3.33
C MET A 3 -6.83 -30.98 -3.25
N TRP A 4 -7.37 -30.76 -2.05
CA TRP A 4 -8.49 -29.86 -1.74
C TRP A 4 -8.03 -28.45 -1.37
N LYS A 5 -6.72 -28.24 -1.20
CA LYS A 5 -6.10 -26.92 -0.97
C LYS A 5 -5.68 -26.22 -2.26
N PHE A 6 -6.15 -26.72 -3.43
CA PHE A 6 -5.94 -26.05 -4.72
C PHE A 6 -6.60 -24.66 -4.66
N GLY A 7 -5.78 -23.63 -4.42
CA GLY A 7 -6.22 -22.23 -4.26
C GLY A 7 -6.12 -21.66 -2.84
N ASP A 8 -5.80 -22.48 -1.82
CA ASP A 8 -5.60 -21.99 -0.43
C ASP A 8 -4.11 -21.74 -0.11
N ILE A 9 -3.24 -21.77 -1.12
CA ILE A 9 -1.87 -21.28 -0.99
C ILE A 9 -1.91 -19.75 -1.08
N LYS A 10 -2.22 -19.11 0.05
CA LYS A 10 -2.14 -17.67 0.18
C LYS A 10 -0.68 -17.29 0.41
N HIS A 11 0.03 -16.98 -0.68
CA HIS A 11 1.33 -16.31 -0.57
C HIS A 11 1.09 -14.85 -0.20
N PHE A 12 0.88 -14.58 1.09
CA PHE A 12 0.84 -13.23 1.60
C PHE A 12 2.25 -12.67 1.59
N ILE A 13 2.56 -11.87 0.56
CA ILE A 13 3.78 -11.08 0.49
C ILE A 13 3.38 -9.66 0.87
N SER A 14 4.06 -9.06 1.85
CA SER A 14 3.79 -7.68 2.21
C SER A 14 4.17 -6.74 1.07
N LEU A 15 3.46 -5.62 0.97
CA LEU A 15 3.79 -4.57 0.01
C LEU A 15 5.18 -3.99 0.28
N ASP A 16 5.61 -3.95 1.54
CA ASP A 16 6.98 -3.58 1.94
C ASP A 16 8.04 -4.52 1.38
N LEU A 17 7.81 -5.83 1.42
CA LEU A 17 8.77 -6.79 0.89
C LEU A 17 8.83 -6.71 -0.64
N LEU A 18 7.68 -6.55 -1.31
CA LEU A 18 7.62 -6.37 -2.76
C LEU A 18 8.35 -5.10 -3.20
N SER A 19 8.08 -3.96 -2.55
CA SER A 19 8.74 -2.69 -2.86
C SER A 19 10.25 -2.77 -2.64
N ALA A 20 10.70 -3.37 -1.52
CA ALA A 20 12.12 -3.58 -1.25
C ALA A 20 12.81 -4.47 -2.31
N CYS A 21 12.15 -5.56 -2.73
CA CYS A 21 12.67 -6.45 -3.77
C CYS A 21 12.77 -5.78 -5.16
N LEU A 22 11.88 -4.83 -5.44
CA LEU A 22 11.82 -4.11 -6.72
C LEU A 22 12.64 -2.80 -6.71
N GLY A 23 13.27 -2.46 -5.59
CA GLY A 23 14.02 -1.20 -5.45
C GLY A 23 13.14 0.05 -5.44
N LEU A 24 11.85 -0.11 -5.11
CA LEU A 24 10.90 0.98 -4.95
C LEU A 24 10.96 1.50 -3.52
N GLU A 25 10.63 2.79 -3.34
CA GLU A 25 10.42 3.32 -2.00
C GLU A 25 9.21 2.61 -1.37
N SER A 26 9.40 2.03 -0.19
CA SER A 26 8.32 1.45 0.61
C SER A 26 7.40 2.56 1.12
N PRO A 27 6.10 2.26 1.34
CA PRO A 27 5.15 3.22 1.91
C PRO A 27 5.53 3.44 3.38
N LYS A 28 6.48 4.34 3.62
CA LYS A 28 6.75 4.84 4.97
C LYS A 28 5.65 5.84 5.34
N SER A 29 4.60 5.32 5.95
CA SER A 29 3.62 6.15 6.63
C SER A 29 3.97 6.26 8.12
N ASP A 30 3.46 7.32 8.74
CA ASP A 30 3.55 7.58 10.16
C ASP A 30 2.51 6.78 10.99
N ILE A 31 1.60 6.08 10.31
CA ILE A 31 0.62 5.15 10.90
C ILE A 31 0.59 3.82 10.14
N ASP A 32 0.09 2.77 10.79
CA ASP A 32 -0.21 1.48 10.16
C ASP A 32 -1.70 1.13 10.28
N GLY A 33 -2.12 0.06 9.60
CA GLY A 33 -3.53 -0.38 9.57
C GLY A 33 -4.18 -0.58 10.94
N SER A 34 -3.42 -0.95 11.98
CA SER A 34 -3.94 -1.09 13.35
C SER A 34 -4.25 0.26 14.01
N GLN A 35 -3.62 1.34 13.55
CA GLN A 35 -3.75 2.67 14.11
C GLN A 35 -4.87 3.49 13.48
N VAL A 36 -5.41 3.08 12.32
CA VAL A 36 -6.49 3.80 11.60
C VAL A 36 -7.70 4.06 12.51
N GLY A 37 -8.09 3.08 13.32
CA GLY A 37 -9.20 3.25 14.27
C GLY A 37 -8.93 4.32 15.32
N ARG A 38 -7.72 4.32 15.90
CA ARG A 38 -7.29 5.33 16.88
C ARG A 38 -7.29 6.73 16.26
N VAL A 39 -6.72 6.87 15.06
CA VAL A 39 -6.65 8.16 14.34
C VAL A 39 -8.04 8.67 14.01
N TYR A 40 -8.96 7.79 13.62
CA TYR A 40 -10.34 8.17 13.30
C TYR A 40 -11.13 8.62 14.53
N TYR A 41 -11.12 7.83 15.62
CA TYR A 41 -12.00 8.07 16.77
C TYR A 41 -11.41 8.98 17.85
N GLU A 42 -10.08 9.04 18.00
CA GLU A 42 -9.44 9.82 19.05
C GLU A 42 -8.77 11.08 18.53
N GLU A 43 -8.12 11.01 17.35
CA GLU A 43 -7.43 12.16 16.76
C GLU A 43 -8.30 12.97 15.80
N GLU A 44 -9.41 12.37 15.31
CA GLU A 44 -10.32 12.96 14.31
C GLU A 44 -9.60 13.46 13.03
N ASP A 45 -8.45 12.87 12.68
CA ASP A 45 -7.59 13.29 11.56
C ASP A 45 -7.81 12.40 10.32
N ILE A 46 -8.88 12.72 9.58
CA ILE A 46 -9.24 12.00 8.34
C ILE A 46 -8.20 12.23 7.24
N ASP A 47 -7.59 13.41 7.17
CA ASP A 47 -6.60 13.74 6.15
C ASP A 47 -5.35 12.87 6.28
N ARG A 48 -4.95 12.55 7.50
CA ARG A 48 -3.85 11.61 7.78
C ARG A 48 -4.17 10.19 7.31
N ILE A 49 -5.41 9.73 7.52
CA ILE A 49 -5.88 8.43 7.01
C ILE A 49 -5.91 8.44 5.47
N ALA A 50 -6.39 9.52 4.85
CA ALA A 50 -6.43 9.66 3.40
C ALA A 50 -5.02 9.63 2.79
N ARG A 51 -4.05 10.33 3.42
CA ARG A 51 -2.63 10.30 3.02
C ARG A 51 -2.02 8.90 3.14
N TYR A 52 -2.31 8.18 4.24
CA TYR A 52 -1.90 6.79 4.42
C TYR A 52 -2.43 5.89 3.28
N CYS A 53 -3.73 5.93 3.00
CA CYS A 53 -4.34 5.14 1.93
C CYS A 53 -3.78 5.51 0.54
N ALA A 54 -3.54 6.79 0.28
CA ALA A 54 -2.97 7.26 -0.98
C ALA A 54 -1.54 6.74 -1.21
N GLN A 55 -0.71 6.66 -0.15
CA GLN A 55 0.63 6.06 -0.22
C GLN A 55 0.58 4.57 -0.57
N ASP A 56 -0.33 3.81 0.05
CA ASP A 56 -0.50 2.38 -0.23
C ASP A 56 -0.91 2.14 -1.70
N ILE A 57 -1.81 2.97 -2.24
CA ILE A 57 -2.22 2.92 -3.65
C ILE A 57 -1.05 3.27 -4.57
N TRP A 58 -0.30 4.32 -4.25
CA TRP A 58 0.85 4.76 -5.02
C TRP A 58 1.93 3.67 -5.13
N VAL A 59 2.30 3.04 -4.01
CA VAL A 59 3.27 1.93 -4.04
C VAL A 59 2.71 0.74 -4.81
N THR A 60 1.43 0.41 -4.62
CA THR A 60 0.79 -0.70 -5.36
C THR A 60 0.83 -0.46 -6.87
N ALA A 61 0.56 0.76 -7.32
CA ALA A 61 0.65 1.12 -8.72
C ALA A 61 2.09 0.99 -9.25
N ASN A 62 3.09 1.45 -8.48
CA ASN A 62 4.49 1.34 -8.88
C ASN A 62 5.01 -0.11 -8.90
N VAL A 63 4.55 -0.97 -7.97
CA VAL A 63 4.82 -2.41 -8.01
C VAL A 63 4.26 -3.02 -9.30
N TYR A 64 3.02 -2.67 -9.65
CA TYR A 64 2.40 -3.13 -10.89
C TYR A 64 3.20 -2.67 -12.13
N LEU A 65 3.54 -1.38 -12.22
CA LEU A 65 4.35 -0.84 -13.31
C LEU A 65 5.72 -1.50 -13.41
N SER A 66 6.35 -1.79 -12.28
CA SER A 66 7.64 -2.48 -12.24
C SER A 66 7.56 -3.89 -12.83
N PHE A 67 6.48 -4.63 -12.59
CA PHE A 67 6.27 -5.93 -13.24
C PHE A 67 6.08 -5.81 -14.76
N HIS A 68 5.57 -4.67 -15.22
CA HIS A 68 5.42 -4.35 -16.64
C HIS A 68 6.62 -3.61 -17.25
N GLN A 69 7.75 -3.49 -16.53
CA GLN A 69 8.95 -2.77 -16.98
C GLN A 69 8.68 -1.31 -17.39
N GLN A 70 7.71 -0.67 -16.73
CA GLN A 70 7.36 0.73 -16.91
C GLN A 70 8.03 1.59 -15.84
N ALA A 71 8.26 2.87 -16.15
CA ALA A 71 8.81 3.81 -15.19
C ALA A 71 7.84 4.04 -14.01
N PRO A 72 8.34 4.20 -12.78
CA PRO A 72 7.50 4.50 -11.63
C PRO A 72 6.90 5.92 -11.76
N ILE A 73 5.72 6.09 -11.18
CA ILE A 73 5.04 7.36 -11.04
C ILE A 73 5.64 8.11 -9.84
N PRO A 74 6.12 9.35 -10.01
CA PRO A 74 6.51 10.21 -8.90
C PRO A 74 5.34 10.55 -7.95
N PHE A 75 5.61 10.69 -6.65
CA PHE A 75 4.55 10.92 -5.65
C PHE A 75 3.83 12.27 -5.82
N ASP A 76 4.48 13.28 -6.39
CA ASP A 76 3.88 14.60 -6.68
C ASP A 76 2.75 14.56 -7.73
N GLN A 77 2.59 13.44 -8.44
CA GLN A 77 1.47 13.20 -9.36
C GLN A 77 0.25 12.59 -8.68
N VAL A 78 0.34 12.27 -7.39
CA VAL A 78 -0.78 11.72 -6.61
C VAL A 78 -1.65 12.87 -6.11
N VAL A 79 -2.88 12.93 -6.61
CA VAL A 79 -3.89 13.91 -6.19
C VAL A 79 -4.87 13.22 -5.25
N ILE A 80 -4.96 13.73 -4.02
CA ILE A 80 -6.01 13.35 -3.06
C ILE A 80 -7.16 14.34 -3.27
N SER A 81 -8.28 13.86 -3.81
CA SER A 81 -9.48 14.68 -3.96
C SER A 81 -10.13 14.93 -2.61
N GLU A 82 -10.44 16.18 -2.30
CA GLU A 82 -11.34 16.50 -1.18
C GLU A 82 -12.75 15.99 -1.49
N GLY A 83 -13.43 15.48 -0.46
CA GLY A 83 -14.80 14.96 -0.51
C GLY A 83 -15.86 16.01 -0.25
#